data_AF-A0A1D2ABC5-F1
#
_entry.id   AF-A0A1D2ABC5-F1
#
_cell.length_a   1.000
_cell.length_b   1.000
_cell.length_c   1.000
_cell.angle_alpha   90.00
_cell.angle_beta   90.00
_cell.angle_gamma   90.00
#
_symmetry.space_group_name_H-M   'P 1'
#
loop_
_entity.id
_entity.type
_entity.pdbx_description
1 polymer ?
#
loop_
_entity_poly.entity_id
_entity_poly.type
_entity_poly.pdbx_seq_one_letter_code
_entity_poly.pdbx_strand_id
1 'polypeptide(L)'
;RPGDPPPPPPKEAKAGKRNNAGASKGALHHQSREIANEHYRHGLPLTEAEIHMVVGMDPGRVAMFTAVDEHGNSTACGAKEFYAMAQHRQHEKTISGWLDKAPPCVQNLRKCPTFKTASIEALLRRVKAVVQNLQEGLAWMFKKPFRKLRHRAHLRREWAINRLAEQFRA
;
A
#
# COMPACT_ATOMS: atom_id res chain seq x y z
N ARG A 1 -52.98 -19.34 35.20
CA ARG A 1 -51.50 -19.53 35.31
C ARG A 1 -50.88 -18.84 34.11
N PRO A 2 -50.09 -17.77 34.26
CA PRO A 2 -49.34 -17.18 33.16
C PRO A 2 -48.23 -18.15 32.77
N GLY A 3 -48.09 -18.45 31.48
CA GLY A 3 -47.11 -19.39 30.95
C GLY A 3 -45.68 -18.87 31.06
N ASP A 4 -44.75 -19.79 31.33
CA ASP A 4 -43.32 -19.49 31.47
C ASP A 4 -42.73 -18.87 30.19
N PRO A 5 -41.77 -17.94 30.32
CA PRO A 5 -41.09 -17.36 29.17
C PRO A 5 -40.18 -18.39 28.48
N PRO A 6 -39.96 -18.25 27.15
CA PRO A 6 -39.15 -19.18 26.40
C PRO A 6 -37.66 -19.10 26.82
N PRO A 7 -36.91 -20.21 26.70
CA PRO A 7 -35.52 -20.27 27.09
C PRO A 7 -34.62 -19.37 26.20
N PRO A 8 -33.53 -18.84 26.75
CA PRO A 8 -32.60 -17.99 26.00
C PRO A 8 -31.89 -18.79 24.89
N PRO A 9 -31.50 -18.12 23.79
CA PRO A 9 -30.80 -18.77 22.69
C PRO A 9 -29.44 -19.34 23.13
N PRO A 10 -28.97 -20.44 22.51
CA PRO A 10 -27.71 -21.07 22.85
C PRO A 10 -26.53 -20.11 22.61
N LYS A 11 -25.63 -20.03 23.59
CA LYS A 11 -24.43 -19.20 23.53
C LYS A 11 -23.55 -19.64 22.34
N GLU A 12 -23.27 -18.72 21.43
CA GLU A 12 -22.33 -18.95 20.33
C GLU A 12 -21.00 -19.50 20.85
N ALA A 13 -20.54 -20.57 20.22
CA ALA A 13 -19.25 -21.18 20.51
C ALA A 13 -18.16 -20.13 20.33
N LYS A 14 -17.34 -19.92 21.37
CA LYS A 14 -16.16 -19.05 21.31
C LYS A 14 -15.32 -19.46 20.11
N ALA A 15 -15.17 -18.53 19.16
CA ALA A 15 -14.37 -18.68 17.96
C ALA A 15 -13.00 -19.29 18.31
N GLY A 16 -12.76 -20.49 17.78
CA GLY A 16 -11.50 -21.19 17.89
C GLY A 16 -10.35 -20.29 17.47
N LYS A 17 -9.31 -20.32 18.29
CA LYS A 17 -8.01 -19.68 18.10
C LYS A 17 -7.52 -19.99 16.67
N ARG A 18 -7.55 -19.01 15.77
CA ARG A 18 -6.92 -19.15 14.44
C ARG A 18 -5.42 -19.26 14.66
N ASN A 19 -4.93 -20.49 14.57
CA ASN A 19 -3.51 -20.77 14.42
C ASN A 19 -3.10 -20.19 13.07
N ASN A 20 -2.49 -19.00 13.08
CA ASN A 20 -1.83 -18.42 11.92
C ASN A 20 -0.52 -19.19 11.69
N ALA A 21 -0.66 -20.46 11.27
CA ALA A 21 0.44 -21.25 10.75
C ALA A 21 0.93 -20.55 9.48
N GLY A 22 2.22 -20.27 9.44
CA GLY A 22 2.81 -19.30 8.52
C GLY A 22 2.57 -19.63 7.05
N ALA A 23 1.91 -18.71 6.35
CA ALA A 23 2.19 -18.52 4.93
C ALA A 23 3.69 -18.20 4.82
N SER A 24 4.45 -19.16 4.31
CA SER A 24 5.90 -19.14 4.29
C SER A 24 6.38 -17.86 3.60
N LYS A 25 7.33 -17.14 4.23
CA LYS A 25 7.98 -15.96 3.66
C LYS A 25 8.54 -16.23 2.24
N GLY A 26 8.74 -17.50 1.88
CA GLY A 26 9.13 -17.97 0.55
C GLY A 26 8.08 -17.76 -0.54
N ALA A 27 6.80 -18.06 -0.29
CA ALA A 27 5.73 -17.93 -1.30
C ALA A 27 5.51 -16.47 -1.72
N LEU A 28 5.59 -15.54 -0.78
CA LEU A 28 5.48 -14.09 -1.03
C LEU A 28 6.69 -13.52 -1.76
N HIS A 29 7.90 -14.05 -1.50
CA HIS A 29 9.10 -13.64 -2.23
C HIS A 29 9.09 -14.17 -3.67
N HIS A 30 8.49 -15.36 -3.89
CA HIS A 30 8.27 -15.93 -5.21
C HIS A 30 7.30 -15.07 -6.03
N GLN A 31 6.12 -14.78 -5.47
CA GLN A 31 5.10 -13.95 -6.13
C GLN A 31 5.60 -12.52 -6.43
N SER A 32 6.39 -11.94 -5.53
CA SER A 32 7.00 -10.61 -5.77
C SER A 32 8.07 -10.62 -6.87
N ARG A 33 8.74 -11.76 -7.05
CA ARG A 33 9.75 -11.96 -8.10
C ARG A 33 9.08 -12.25 -9.44
N GLU A 34 7.95 -12.97 -9.42
CA GLU A 34 7.10 -13.21 -10.58
C GLU A 34 6.52 -11.91 -11.11
N ILE A 35 5.90 -11.06 -10.28
CA ILE A 35 5.36 -9.76 -10.70
C ILE A 35 6.46 -8.86 -11.31
N ALA A 36 7.65 -8.84 -10.71
CA ALA A 36 8.77 -8.07 -11.27
C ALA A 36 9.25 -8.65 -12.61
N ASN A 37 9.32 -9.97 -12.74
CA ASN A 37 9.73 -10.63 -13.98
C ASN A 37 8.67 -10.52 -15.08
N GLU A 38 7.39 -10.54 -14.74
CA GLU A 38 6.25 -10.34 -15.63
C GLU A 38 6.26 -8.90 -16.20
N HIS A 39 6.51 -7.90 -15.34
CA HIS A 39 6.70 -6.50 -15.75
C HIS A 39 7.81 -6.32 -16.80
N TYR A 40 8.91 -7.10 -16.74
CA TYR A 40 9.98 -7.05 -17.76
C TYR A 40 9.74 -7.97 -18.97
N ARG A 41 8.81 -8.94 -18.90
CA ARG A 41 8.51 -9.87 -20.00
C ARG A 41 7.51 -9.29 -20.99
N HIS A 42 6.64 -8.40 -20.56
CA HIS A 42 5.74 -7.66 -21.44
C HIS A 42 6.45 -6.43 -22.01
N GLY A 43 7.47 -6.67 -22.84
CA GLY A 43 7.78 -5.72 -23.90
C GLY A 43 6.57 -5.67 -24.84
N LEU A 44 5.98 -4.48 -24.97
CA LEU A 44 4.74 -4.21 -25.71
C LEU A 44 4.71 -4.90 -27.10
N PRO A 45 3.74 -5.78 -27.39
CA PRO A 45 3.27 -5.94 -28.75
C PRO A 45 2.33 -4.75 -29.04
N LEU A 46 2.86 -3.75 -29.74
CA LEU A 46 2.08 -2.69 -30.37
C LEU A 46 1.38 -3.28 -31.60
N THR A 47 0.11 -3.67 -31.47
CA THR A 47 -0.90 -3.63 -32.55
C THR A 47 -2.18 -4.31 -32.07
N GLU A 48 -3.16 -3.53 -31.63
CA GLU A 48 -4.60 -3.60 -31.98
C GLU A 48 -5.37 -2.63 -31.06
N ALA A 49 -6.03 -1.65 -31.70
CA ALA A 49 -6.82 -0.56 -31.12
C ALA A 49 -6.15 0.27 -30.00
N GLU A 50 -5.48 1.36 -30.40
CA GLU A 50 -5.07 2.43 -29.48
C GLU A 50 -6.33 3.16 -28.99
N ILE A 51 -7.01 2.61 -27.98
CA ILE A 51 -8.02 3.36 -27.22
C ILE A 51 -7.22 4.26 -26.27
N HIS A 52 -7.31 5.58 -26.46
CA HIS A 52 -6.70 6.57 -25.58
C HIS A 52 -7.44 6.60 -24.22
N MET A 53 -7.18 5.60 -23.39
CA MET A 53 -7.68 5.57 -22.01
C MET A 53 -6.89 6.55 -21.14
N VAL A 54 -7.58 7.53 -20.59
CA VAL A 54 -7.01 8.44 -19.59
C VAL A 54 -7.33 7.88 -18.21
N VAL A 55 -6.31 7.35 -17.52
CA VAL A 55 -6.42 6.97 -16.11
C VAL A 55 -6.03 8.16 -15.24
N GLY A 56 -6.99 8.70 -14.51
CA GLY A 56 -6.80 9.85 -13.63
C GLY A 56 -7.03 9.50 -12.16
N MET A 57 -6.49 10.33 -11.26
CA MET A 57 -6.99 10.35 -9.88
C MET A 57 -8.42 10.88 -9.88
N ASP A 58 -9.31 10.22 -9.15
CA ASP A 58 -10.69 10.68 -9.04
C ASP A 58 -10.75 12.01 -8.24
N PRO A 59 -11.15 13.14 -8.87
CA PRO A 59 -11.24 14.42 -8.18
C PRO A 59 -12.32 14.42 -7.09
N GLY A 60 -13.34 13.55 -7.20
CA GLY A 60 -14.41 13.41 -6.21
C GLY A 60 -13.99 12.69 -4.93
N ARG A 61 -12.81 12.05 -4.91
CA ARG A 61 -12.30 11.20 -3.81
C ARG A 61 -13.25 10.07 -3.40
N VAL A 62 -14.19 9.71 -4.27
CA VAL A 62 -15.13 8.59 -4.06
C VAL A 62 -14.43 7.31 -4.48
N ALA A 63 -13.79 7.35 -5.65
CA ALA A 63 -12.83 6.37 -6.11
C ALA A 63 -11.41 6.87 -5.89
N MET A 64 -10.43 5.99 -6.12
CA MET A 64 -9.01 6.37 -6.14
C MET A 64 -8.56 6.69 -7.55
N PHE A 65 -8.99 5.88 -8.51
CA PHE A 65 -8.73 6.07 -9.93
C PHE A 65 -10.01 5.96 -10.73
N THR A 66 -10.13 6.78 -11.76
CA THR A 66 -11.20 6.70 -12.76
C THR A 66 -10.54 6.58 -14.13
N ALA A 67 -11.03 5.67 -14.94
CA ALA A 67 -10.68 5.55 -16.35
C ALA A 67 -11.89 5.94 -17.19
N VAL A 68 -11.64 6.69 -18.26
CA VAL A 68 -12.64 7.07 -19.26
C VAL A 68 -12.10 6.69 -20.63
N ASP A 69 -12.93 6.06 -21.45
CA ASP A 69 -12.60 5.76 -22.84
C ASP A 69 -13.00 6.90 -23.79
N GLU A 70 -12.68 6.76 -25.07
CA GLU A 70 -12.99 7.77 -26.10
C GLU A 70 -14.50 7.95 -26.34
N HIS A 71 -15.31 6.98 -25.95
CA HIS A 71 -16.76 6.99 -26.09
C HIS A 71 -17.47 7.57 -24.86
N GLY A 72 -16.71 7.97 -23.83
CA GLY A 72 -17.23 8.51 -22.58
C GLY A 72 -17.71 7.44 -21.60
N ASN A 73 -17.46 6.16 -21.86
CA ASN A 73 -17.69 5.11 -20.87
C ASN A 73 -16.67 5.29 -19.74
N SER A 74 -17.14 5.17 -18.50
CA SER A 74 -16.30 5.38 -17.32
C SER A 74 -16.37 4.20 -16.38
N THR A 75 -15.26 3.98 -15.70
CA THR A 75 -15.10 2.94 -14.69
C THR A 75 -14.17 3.44 -13.61
N ALA A 76 -14.35 2.94 -12.39
CA ALA A 76 -13.74 3.49 -11.21
C ALA A 76 -13.17 2.40 -10.32
N CYS A 77 -11.93 2.59 -9.85
CA CYS A 77 -11.29 1.73 -8.87
C CYS A 77 -11.24 2.43 -7.52
N GLY A 78 -11.81 1.79 -6.50
CA GLY A 78 -11.76 2.27 -5.13
C GLY A 78 -10.38 2.08 -4.49
N ALA A 79 -10.05 2.90 -3.49
CA ALA A 79 -8.76 2.82 -2.80
C ALA A 79 -8.48 1.45 -2.17
N LYS A 80 -9.51 0.80 -1.61
CA LYS A 80 -9.40 -0.52 -0.99
C LYS A 80 -8.96 -1.59 -1.99
N GLU A 81 -9.55 -1.56 -3.18
CA GLU A 81 -9.27 -2.49 -4.27
C GLU A 81 -7.85 -2.27 -4.81
N PHE A 82 -7.51 -1.03 -5.12
CA PHE A 82 -6.17 -0.65 -5.55
C PHE A 82 -5.10 -1.09 -4.54
N TYR A 83 -5.28 -0.79 -3.26
CA TYR A 83 -4.32 -1.17 -2.22
C TYR A 83 -4.22 -2.67 -1.99
N ALA A 84 -5.28 -3.44 -2.28
CA ALA A 84 -5.24 -4.89 -2.25
C ALA A 84 -4.36 -5.41 -3.41
N MET A 85 -4.58 -4.95 -4.64
CA MET A 85 -3.77 -5.30 -5.81
C MET A 85 -2.30 -4.90 -5.63
N ALA A 86 -2.03 -3.68 -5.16
CA ALA A 86 -0.69 -3.18 -4.92
C ALA A 86 0.01 -3.81 -3.69
N GLN A 87 -0.65 -4.72 -2.97
CA GLN A 87 -0.17 -5.35 -1.73
C GLN A 87 0.30 -4.33 -0.68
N HIS A 88 -0.41 -3.20 -0.58
CA HIS A 88 0.00 -2.04 0.20
C HIS A 88 0.20 -2.38 1.68
N ARG A 89 -0.78 -3.04 2.30
CA ARG A 89 -0.73 -3.44 3.72
C ARG A 89 0.48 -4.32 4.04
N GLN A 90 0.85 -5.22 3.14
CA GLN A 90 2.00 -6.10 3.33
C GLN A 90 3.33 -5.33 3.22
N HIS A 91 3.39 -4.37 2.30
CA HIS A 91 4.51 -3.46 2.21
C HIS A 91 4.66 -2.61 3.47
N GLU A 92 3.57 -2.03 4.00
CA GLU A 92 3.59 -1.25 5.24
C GLU A 92 4.08 -2.06 6.44
N LYS A 93 3.57 -3.29 6.61
CA LYS A 93 4.06 -4.21 7.65
C LYS A 93 5.56 -4.48 7.52
N THR A 94 6.03 -4.67 6.28
CA THR A 94 7.45 -4.89 6.02
C THR A 94 8.26 -3.65 6.39
N ILE A 95 7.83 -2.45 5.97
CA ILE A 95 8.49 -1.19 6.35
C ILE A 95 8.51 -1.01 7.87
N SER A 96 7.39 -1.26 8.56
CA SER A 96 7.33 -1.15 10.02
C SER A 96 8.39 -2.04 10.67
N GLY A 97 8.47 -3.33 10.29
CA GLY A 97 9.47 -4.24 10.84
C GLY A 97 10.92 -3.86 10.51
N TRP A 98 11.16 -3.13 9.42
CA TRP A 98 12.48 -2.55 9.12
C TRP A 98 12.77 -1.33 9.99
N LEU A 99 11.78 -0.47 10.20
CA LEU A 99 11.89 0.73 11.03
C LEU A 99 12.05 0.39 12.52
N ASP A 100 11.41 -0.67 13.00
CA ASP A 100 11.53 -1.15 14.38
C ASP A 100 12.96 -1.62 14.70
N LYS A 101 13.70 -2.04 13.67
CA LYS A 101 15.13 -2.45 13.76
C LYS A 101 16.09 -1.34 13.32
N ALA A 102 15.58 -0.15 13.01
CA ALA A 102 16.41 0.94 12.54
C ALA A 102 17.21 1.54 13.70
N PRO A 103 18.39 2.14 13.42
CA PRO A 103 19.17 2.84 14.43
C PRO A 103 18.35 3.95 15.13
N PRO A 104 18.72 4.33 16.36
CA PRO A 104 18.01 5.38 17.11
C PRO A 104 17.82 6.69 16.33
N CYS A 105 18.80 7.10 15.52
CA CYS A 105 18.71 8.31 14.70
C CYS A 105 17.52 8.27 13.71
N VAL A 106 17.24 7.12 13.09
CA VAL A 106 16.09 6.92 12.19
C VAL A 106 14.78 6.89 12.96
N GLN A 107 14.76 6.26 14.14
CA GLN A 107 13.57 6.23 14.99
C GLN A 107 13.21 7.63 15.51
N ASN A 108 14.22 8.45 15.83
CA ASN A 108 14.05 9.83 16.25
C ASN A 108 13.48 10.70 15.12
N LEU A 109 13.93 10.50 13.87
CA LEU A 109 13.32 11.15 12.71
C LEU A 109 11.85 10.80 12.52
N ARG A 110 11.42 9.58 12.87
CA ARG A 110 10.00 9.18 12.84
C ARG A 110 9.16 9.86 13.92
N LYS A 111 9.77 10.15 15.09
CA LYS A 111 9.13 10.88 16.19
C LYS A 111 9.09 12.40 15.96
N CYS A 112 9.68 12.87 14.87
CA CYS A 112 9.68 14.28 14.51
C CYS A 112 8.24 14.84 14.44
N PRO A 113 7.97 16.01 15.05
CA PRO A 113 6.64 16.63 15.00
C PRO A 113 6.12 16.77 13.57
N THR A 114 4.83 16.48 13.38
CA THR A 114 4.16 16.64 12.08
C THR A 114 3.86 18.12 11.83
N PHE A 115 3.87 18.52 10.55
CA PHE A 115 3.69 19.91 10.09
C PHE A 115 2.29 20.49 10.32
N LYS A 116 1.43 19.84 11.11
CA LYS A 116 0.01 20.21 11.20
C LYS A 116 -0.27 21.59 11.81
N THR A 117 0.75 22.31 12.26
CA THR A 117 0.61 23.66 12.83
C THR A 117 1.66 24.59 12.21
N ALA A 118 1.18 25.59 11.47
CA ALA A 118 2.00 26.63 10.85
C ALA A 118 2.43 27.67 11.89
N SER A 119 3.28 27.30 12.85
CA SER A 119 3.97 28.26 13.72
C SER A 119 5.47 28.18 13.53
N ILE A 120 6.14 29.35 13.60
CA ILE A 120 7.60 29.45 13.48
C ILE A 120 8.28 28.57 14.55
N GLU A 121 7.75 28.53 15.76
CA GLU A 121 8.26 27.68 16.84
C GLU A 121 8.13 26.19 16.54
N ALA A 122 7.02 25.75 15.94
CA ALA A 122 6.83 24.36 15.54
C ALA A 122 7.80 23.98 14.41
N LEU A 123 8.02 24.90 13.45
CA LEU A 123 9.02 24.74 12.40
C LEU A 123 10.44 24.63 12.99
N LEU A 124 10.82 25.52 13.90
CA LEU A 124 12.13 25.49 14.55
C LEU A 124 12.36 24.20 15.35
N ARG A 125 11.35 23.73 16.10
CA ARG A 125 11.40 22.44 16.81
C ARG A 125 11.62 21.28 15.83
N ARG A 126 10.93 21.30 14.70
CA ARG A 126 11.06 20.30 13.65
C ARG A 126 12.44 20.31 13.01
N VAL A 127 12.95 21.49 12.64
CA VAL A 127 14.29 21.64 12.05
C VAL A 127 15.35 21.11 13.02
N LYS A 128 15.29 21.50 14.30
CA LYS A 128 16.22 20.99 15.33
C LYS A 128 16.19 19.46 15.44
N ALA A 129 14.99 18.86 15.43
CA ALA A 129 14.85 17.40 15.51
C ALA A 129 15.38 16.67 14.26
N VAL A 130 15.20 17.25 13.07
CA VAL A 130 15.65 16.65 11.81
C VAL A 130 17.15 16.80 11.61
N VAL A 131 17.70 18.01 11.76
CA VAL A 131 19.10 18.32 11.43
C VAL A 131 20.07 17.42 12.17
N GLN A 132 19.82 17.14 13.45
CA GLN A 132 20.68 16.29 14.29
C GLN A 132 20.84 14.85 13.75
N ASN A 133 19.83 14.33 13.06
CA ASN A 133 19.79 12.93 12.63
C ASN A 133 19.71 12.79 11.10
N LEU A 134 19.76 13.90 10.36
CA LEU A 134 19.45 13.93 8.93
C LEU A 134 20.44 13.10 8.12
N GLN A 135 21.74 13.31 8.31
CA GLN A 135 22.78 12.63 7.53
C GLN A 135 22.72 11.11 7.72
N GLU A 136 22.68 10.65 8.97
CA GLU A 136 22.60 9.22 9.29
C GLU A 136 21.27 8.60 8.85
N GLY A 137 20.17 9.35 9.01
CA GLY A 137 18.86 8.93 8.57
C GLY A 137 18.77 8.76 7.05
N LEU A 138 19.32 9.71 6.30
CA LEU A 138 19.44 9.62 4.84
C LEU A 138 20.33 8.42 4.45
N ALA A 139 21.51 8.28 5.06
CA ALA A 139 22.40 7.16 4.78
C ALA A 139 21.71 5.80 5.00
N TRP A 140 20.92 5.68 6.07
CA TRP A 140 20.12 4.48 6.33
C TRP A 140 19.03 4.27 5.27
N MET A 141 18.26 5.31 4.92
CA MET A 141 17.22 5.21 3.87
C MET A 141 17.80 4.86 2.50
N PHE A 142 19.04 5.26 2.22
CA PHE A 142 19.74 4.93 0.99
C PHE A 142 20.39 3.54 0.99
N LYS A 143 20.30 2.75 2.06
CA LYS A 143 20.79 1.36 2.06
C LYS A 143 20.09 0.56 0.95
N LYS A 144 20.89 -0.18 0.17
CA LYS A 144 20.44 -0.97 -1.00
C LYS A 144 19.21 -1.84 -0.70
N PRO A 145 19.11 -2.56 0.44
CA PRO A 145 17.91 -3.35 0.75
C PRO A 145 16.64 -2.50 0.92
N PHE A 146 16.73 -1.36 1.60
CA PHE A 146 15.59 -0.47 1.83
C PHE A 146 15.14 0.22 0.53
N ARG A 147 16.10 0.64 -0.31
CA ARG A 147 15.80 1.15 -1.65
C ARG A 147 15.09 0.11 -2.53
N LYS A 148 15.57 -1.13 -2.54
CA LYS A 148 14.92 -2.24 -3.27
C LYS A 148 13.51 -2.49 -2.76
N LEU A 149 13.29 -2.42 -1.46
CA LEU A 149 11.95 -2.56 -0.87
C LEU A 149 10.99 -1.46 -1.38
N ARG A 150 11.43 -0.19 -1.39
CA ARG A 150 10.63 0.93 -1.91
C ARG A 150 10.38 0.81 -3.41
N HIS A 151 11.39 0.43 -4.18
CA HIS A 151 11.27 0.24 -5.62
C HIS A 151 10.28 -0.89 -5.96
N ARG A 152 10.34 -2.03 -5.27
CA ARG A 152 9.35 -3.11 -5.45
C ARG A 152 7.92 -2.65 -5.19
N ALA A 153 7.70 -1.78 -4.19
CA ALA A 153 6.38 -1.24 -3.91
C ALA A 153 5.93 -0.18 -4.91
N HIS A 154 6.85 0.49 -5.59
CA HIS A 154 6.52 1.32 -6.74
C HIS A 154 6.08 0.45 -7.93
N LEU A 155 6.88 -0.57 -8.29
CA LEU A 155 6.53 -1.51 -9.37
C LEU A 155 5.18 -2.20 -9.14
N ARG A 156 4.85 -2.59 -7.90
CA ARG A 156 3.53 -3.18 -7.59
C ARG A 156 2.37 -2.19 -7.78
N ARG A 157 2.60 -0.90 -7.56
CA ARG A 157 1.58 0.13 -7.79
C ARG A 157 1.40 0.38 -9.28
N GLU A 158 2.49 0.43 -10.05
CA GLU A 158 2.42 0.52 -11.51
C GLU A 158 1.76 -0.71 -12.12
N TRP A 159 2.13 -1.91 -11.67
CA TRP A 159 1.46 -3.14 -12.06
C TRP A 159 -0.04 -3.10 -11.74
N ALA A 160 -0.44 -2.62 -10.57
CA ALA A 160 -1.86 -2.48 -10.23
C ALA A 160 -2.58 -1.48 -11.13
N ILE A 161 -1.94 -0.38 -11.55
CA ILE A 161 -2.51 0.56 -12.52
C ILE A 161 -2.67 -0.10 -13.89
N ASN A 162 -1.64 -0.80 -14.37
CA ASN A 162 -1.71 -1.50 -15.66
C ASN A 162 -2.76 -2.60 -15.64
N ARG A 163 -2.87 -3.34 -14.53
CA ARG A 163 -3.88 -4.38 -14.35
C ARG A 163 -5.29 -3.80 -14.34
N LEU A 164 -5.49 -2.63 -13.73
CA LEU A 164 -6.75 -1.89 -13.83
C LEU A 164 -7.06 -1.53 -15.28
N ALA A 165 -6.08 -0.97 -16.00
CA ALA A 165 -6.26 -0.64 -17.42
C ALA A 165 -6.63 -1.87 -18.27
N GLU A 166 -6.01 -3.03 -18.03
CA GLU A 166 -6.38 -4.30 -18.68
C GLU A 166 -7.80 -4.76 -18.35
N GLN A 167 -8.19 -4.72 -17.07
CA GLN A 167 -9.54 -5.09 -16.65
C GLN A 167 -10.62 -4.23 -17.29
N PHE A 168 -10.28 -2.99 -17.66
CA PHE A 168 -11.20 -2.10 -18.36
C PHE A 168 -11.26 -2.33 -19.87
N ARG A 169 -10.30 -3.08 -20.45
CA ARG A 169 -10.29 -3.45 -21.88
C ARG A 169 -11.06 -4.74 -22.16
N ALA A 170 -11.29 -5.58 -21.15
CA ALA A 170 -11.91 -6.90 -21.24
C ALA A 170 -13.44 -6.82 -21.03
#